data_AF-A0A2V8JZB1-F1
#
_entry.id   AF-A0A2V8JZB1-F1
#
_cell.length_a   1.000
_cell.length_b   1.000
_cell.length_c   1.000
_cell.angle_alpha   90.00
_cell.angle_beta   90.00
_cell.angle_gamma   90.00
#
_symmetry.space_group_name_H-M   'P 1'
#
loop_
_entity.id
_entity.type
_entity.pdbx_description
1 polymer ?
#
loop_
_entity_poly.entity_id
_entity_poly.type
_entity_poly.pdbx_seq_one_letter_code
_entity_poly.pdbx_strand_id
1 'polypeptide(L)'
;MPSYNARMQGRFGRRKLIHARIFGAPQTWIETMKIRKFYTFVEDTVSEAGKSGEPLLRKVAAVAVVENPDAGCYVEDLKPMVEASEELGR
;
A
#
# COMPACT_ATOMS: atom_id res chain seq x y z
N MET A 1 -44.36 -7.55 -15.55
CA MET A 1 -42.97 -8.00 -15.27
C MET A 1 -42.12 -6.76 -15.01
N PRO A 2 -41.55 -6.55 -13.81
CA PRO A 2 -40.72 -5.39 -13.51
C PRO A 2 -39.23 -5.71 -13.72
N SER A 3 -38.57 -5.05 -14.68
CA SER A 3 -37.12 -5.10 -14.82
C SER A 3 -36.48 -4.01 -13.97
N TYR A 4 -35.85 -4.45 -12.88
CA TYR A 4 -34.91 -3.70 -12.06
C TYR A 4 -33.70 -3.27 -12.90
N ASN A 5 -33.31 -2.00 -12.84
CA ASN A 5 -31.89 -1.66 -12.93
C ASN A 5 -31.60 -0.42 -12.09
N ALA A 6 -31.04 -0.70 -10.91
CA ALA A 6 -30.68 0.27 -9.90
C ALA A 6 -29.52 1.14 -10.37
N ARG A 7 -29.76 2.43 -10.21
CA ARG A 7 -28.80 3.53 -10.18
C ARG A 7 -27.73 3.26 -9.11
N MET A 8 -26.46 3.20 -9.47
CA MET A 8 -25.36 3.48 -8.54
C MET A 8 -24.32 4.38 -9.19
N GLN A 9 -24.63 5.67 -9.22
CA GLN A 9 -23.62 6.71 -9.20
C GLN A 9 -22.97 6.67 -7.82
N GLY A 10 -21.89 5.90 -7.67
CA GLY A 10 -21.03 5.94 -6.51
C GLY A 10 -20.16 7.18 -6.58
N ARG A 11 -20.54 8.25 -5.89
CA ARG A 11 -19.66 9.37 -5.52
C ARG A 11 -18.35 8.79 -4.97
N PHE A 12 -17.27 8.87 -5.75
CA PHE A 12 -15.92 8.60 -5.27
C PHE A 12 -15.50 9.77 -4.38
N GLY A 13 -16.07 9.78 -3.18
CA GLY A 13 -15.84 10.79 -2.17
C GLY A 13 -14.36 10.81 -1.83
N ARG A 14 -13.77 12.00 -1.90
CA ARG A 14 -12.48 12.36 -1.31
C ARG A 14 -12.47 11.87 0.15
N ARG A 15 -11.97 10.65 0.40
CA ARG A 15 -11.80 10.14 1.75
C ARG A 15 -10.40 10.51 2.21
N LYS A 16 -10.45 11.44 3.16
CA LYS A 16 -9.38 12.09 3.89
C LYS A 16 -8.24 11.14 4.26
N LEU A 17 -7.03 11.64 3.99
CA LEU A 17 -5.84 11.56 4.84
C LEU A 17 -6.12 10.96 6.22
N ILE A 18 -5.68 9.72 6.42
CA ILE A 18 -5.28 9.21 7.74
C ILE A 18 -3.75 9.22 7.80
N HIS A 19 -3.21 10.43 7.84
CA HIS A 19 -1.87 10.71 8.36
C HIS A 19 -2.08 11.47 9.66
N ALA A 20 -2.16 10.75 10.79
CA ALA A 20 -1.77 11.26 12.10
C ALA A 20 -2.11 10.25 13.21
N ARG A 21 -1.11 10.02 14.07
CA ARG A 21 -1.18 9.41 15.40
C ARG A 21 -1.31 7.88 15.47
N ILE A 22 -0.19 7.22 15.21
CA ILE A 22 0.32 6.23 16.16
C ILE A 22 1.72 6.70 16.58
N PHE A 23 2.02 6.55 17.86
CA PHE A 23 2.99 7.33 18.63
C PHE A 23 4.46 7.22 18.16
N GLY A 24 5.11 8.39 17.98
CA GLY A 24 6.48 8.61 18.49
C GLY A 24 7.68 8.15 17.65
N ALA A 25 7.62 8.11 16.32
CA ALA A 25 8.83 7.86 15.53
C ALA A 25 9.70 9.15 15.49
N PRO A 26 10.94 9.16 16.03
CA PRO A 26 11.86 10.29 15.91
C PRO A 26 12.10 10.65 14.44
N GLN A 27 12.43 11.90 14.13
CA GLN A 27 12.69 12.43 12.78
C GLN A 27 13.81 11.72 11.97
N THR A 28 14.37 10.62 12.47
CA THR A 28 15.55 9.91 11.96
C THR A 28 15.24 8.85 10.89
N TRP A 29 13.97 8.41 10.71
CA TRP A 29 13.63 7.34 9.74
C TRP A 29 13.48 7.81 8.28
N ILE A 30 13.92 9.02 7.96
CA ILE A 30 13.97 9.55 6.58
C ILE A 30 15.43 9.62 6.08
N GLU A 31 16.42 9.36 6.94
CA GLU A 31 17.82 9.66 6.63
C GLU A 31 18.48 8.69 5.64
N THR A 32 18.07 7.42 5.57
CA THR A 32 18.68 6.43 4.65
C THR A 32 17.92 6.22 3.35
N MET A 33 16.61 6.49 3.29
CA MET A 33 15.81 6.27 2.09
C MET A 33 14.64 7.27 1.98
N LYS A 34 14.62 8.07 0.92
CA LYS A 34 13.58 9.09 0.71
C LYS A 34 12.29 8.46 0.16
N ILE A 35 11.25 8.44 0.97
CA ILE A 35 9.94 7.92 0.56
C ILE A 35 9.11 9.02 -0.12
N ARG A 36 8.64 8.74 -1.33
CA ARG A 36 7.84 9.68 -2.14
C ARG A 36 6.34 9.56 -1.87
N LYS A 37 5.86 8.34 -1.65
CA LYS A 37 4.44 8.02 -1.45
C LYS A 37 4.28 6.59 -0.95
N PHE A 38 3.12 6.33 -0.34
CA PHE A 38 2.68 5.00 0.06
C PHE A 38 1.39 4.63 -0.66
N TYR A 39 1.22 3.33 -0.91
CA TYR A 39 -0.04 2.73 -1.36
C TYR A 39 -0.39 1.54 -0.46
N THR A 40 -1.68 1.35 -0.25
CA THR A 40 -2.19 0.17 0.43
C THR A 40 -3.32 -0.39 -0.41
N PHE A 41 -3.16 -1.64 -0.84
CA PHE A 41 -4.18 -2.38 -1.58
C PHE A 41 -4.87 -3.31 -0.59
N VAL A 42 -6.20 -3.29 -0.59
CA VAL A 42 -7.03 -4.21 0.21
C VAL A 42 -7.97 -4.91 -0.75
N GLU A 43 -7.81 -6.21 -0.88
CA GLU A 43 -8.66 -7.09 -1.68
C GLU A 43 -9.49 -7.95 -0.74
N ASP A 44 -10.82 -7.88 -0.87
CA ASP A 44 -11.76 -8.75 -0.17
C ASP A 44 -12.39 -9.71 -1.18
N THR A 45 -12.12 -11.01 -1.03
CA THR A 45 -12.71 -12.06 -1.85
C THR A 45 -14.02 -12.52 -1.23
N VAL A 46 -15.14 -12.14 -1.87
CA VAL A 46 -16.51 -12.48 -1.44
C VAL A 46 -16.94 -13.87 -1.86
N SER A 47 -16.42 -14.35 -2.99
CA SER A 47 -16.68 -15.69 -3.49
C SER A 47 -15.50 -16.20 -4.30
N GLU A 48 -15.16 -17.47 -4.13
CA GLU A 48 -14.12 -18.15 -4.88
C GLU A 48 -14.69 -19.43 -5.48
N ALA A 49 -14.40 -19.68 -6.77
CA ALA A 49 -14.91 -20.84 -7.50
C ALA A 49 -16.44 -21.06 -7.40
N GLY A 50 -17.22 -19.97 -7.35
CA GLY A 50 -18.68 -20.01 -7.27
C GLY A 50 -19.25 -20.34 -5.89
N LYS A 51 -18.41 -20.44 -4.84
CA LYS A 51 -18.86 -20.60 -3.46
C LYS A 51 -18.62 -19.31 -2.67
N SER A 52 -19.61 -18.90 -1.88
CA SER A 52 -19.44 -17.80 -0.93
C SER A 52 -18.43 -18.22 0.14
N GLY A 53 -17.43 -17.39 0.38
CA GLY A 53 -16.44 -17.61 1.44
C GLY A 53 -16.80 -16.77 2.65
N GLU A 54 -17.26 -17.41 3.73
CA GLU A 54 -17.36 -16.76 5.04
C GLU A 54 -16.43 -17.46 6.04
N PRO A 55 -15.54 -16.71 6.73
CA PRO A 55 -15.33 -15.27 6.61
C PRO A 55 -14.65 -14.87 5.29
N LEU A 56 -14.86 -13.62 4.86
CA LEU A 56 -14.22 -13.04 3.67
C LEU A 56 -12.70 -13.19 3.74
N LEU A 57 -12.10 -13.72 2.69
CA LEU A 57 -10.65 -13.73 2.58
C LEU A 57 -10.16 -12.33 2.21
N ARG A 58 -9.39 -11.71 3.10
CA ARG A 58 -8.77 -10.39 2.86
C ARG A 58 -7.29 -10.52 2.57
N LYS A 59 -6.83 -9.93 1.47
CA LYS A 59 -5.41 -9.75 1.16
C LYS A 59 -5.06 -8.27 1.24
N VAL A 60 -3.90 -7.97 1.82
CA VAL A 60 -3.38 -6.60 1.94
C VAL A 60 -1.98 -6.54 1.36
N ALA A 61 -1.71 -5.54 0.53
CA ALA A 61 -0.36 -5.20 0.09
C ALA A 61 -0.03 -3.77 0.50
N ALA A 62 1.01 -3.60 1.30
CA ALA A 62 1.59 -2.30 1.63
C ALA A 62 2.78 -2.03 0.70
N VAL A 63 2.79 -0.85 0.09
CA VAL A 63 3.81 -0.47 -0.90
C VAL A 63 4.34 0.91 -0.58
N ALA A 64 5.66 1.04 -0.55
CA ALA A 64 6.35 2.33 -0.47
C ALA A 64 7.07 2.59 -1.80
N VAL A 65 6.96 3.81 -2.31
CA VAL A 65 7.72 4.26 -3.48
C VAL A 65 8.86 5.13 -2.97
N VAL A 66 10.09 4.73 -3.24
CA VAL A 66 11.31 5.37 -2.76
C VAL A 66 12.13 5.98 -3.89
N GLU A 67 12.96 6.96 -3.55
CA GLU A 67 14.00 7.45 -4.44
C GLU A 67 15.15 6.44 -4.47
N ASN A 68 15.50 5.94 -5.66
CA ASN A 68 16.66 5.08 -5.84
C ASN A 68 17.90 5.95 -6.12
N PRO A 69 18.89 6.01 -5.21
CA PRO A 69 20.10 6.81 -5.42
C PRO A 69 20.96 6.30 -6.60
N ASP A 70 20.88 5.00 -6.92
CA ASP A 70 21.71 4.34 -7.94
C ASP A 70 21.02 4.27 -9.31
N ALA A 71 19.91 5.00 -9.50
CA ALA A 71 19.15 4.98 -10.73
C ALA A 71 19.98 5.50 -11.92
N GLY A 72 20.14 4.66 -12.95
CA GLY A 72 20.87 5.02 -14.19
C GLY A 72 22.38 4.81 -14.12
N CYS A 73 22.90 4.31 -13.00
CA CYS A 73 24.32 3.98 -12.81
C CYS A 73 24.48 2.46 -12.61
N TYR A 74 25.64 1.92 -13.01
CA TYR A 74 26.03 0.57 -12.61
C TYR A 74 26.74 0.66 -11.26
N VAL A 75 26.29 -0.14 -10.29
CA VAL A 75 26.85 -0.21 -8.95
C VAL A 75 27.10 -1.67 -8.60
N GLU A 76 28.32 -1.99 -8.20
CA GLU A 76 28.73 -3.37 -7.86
C GLU A 76 28.14 -3.85 -6.54
N ASP A 77 27.99 -2.95 -5.56
CA ASP A 77 27.50 -3.26 -4.22
C ASP A 77 26.16 -2.58 -3.93
N LEU A 78 25.07 -3.35 -3.92
CA LEU A 78 23.73 -2.91 -3.56
C LEU A 78 23.41 -3.11 -2.08
N LYS A 79 24.35 -3.63 -1.29
CA LYS A 79 24.15 -3.94 0.12
C LYS A 79 23.64 -2.74 0.94
N PRO A 80 24.11 -1.49 0.73
CA PRO A 80 23.56 -0.33 1.44
C PRO A 80 22.05 -0.12 1.21
N MET A 81 21.55 -0.36 -0.01
CA MET A 81 20.12 -0.23 -0.33
C MET A 81 19.31 -1.37 0.30
N VAL A 82 19.85 -2.59 0.32
CA VAL A 82 19.21 -3.75 0.94
C VAL A 82 19.09 -3.56 2.45
N GLU A 83 20.16 -3.15 3.13
CA GLU A 83 20.16 -2.88 4.57
C GLU A 83 19.16 -1.77 4.93
N ALA A 84 19.11 -0.68 4.14
CA ALA A 84 18.12 0.37 4.33
C ALA A 84 16.67 -0.12 4.11
N SER A 85 16.45 -1.12 3.25
CA SER A 85 15.11 -1.65 2.96
C SER A 85 14.54 -2.53 4.09
N GLU A 86 15.37 -3.08 4.97
CA GLU A 86 14.91 -3.89 6.11
C GLU A 86 14.01 -3.10 7.05
N GLU A 87 14.37 -1.84 7.30
CA GLU A 87 13.57 -0.95 8.14
C GLU A 87 12.19 -0.63 7.55
N LEU A 88 12.06 -0.69 6.22
CA LEU A 88 10.80 -0.50 5.52
C LEU A 88 9.81 -1.65 5.76
N GLY A 89 10.29 -2.82 6.14
CA GLY A 89 9.49 -4.03 6.35
C GLY A 89 9.05 -4.29 7.79
N ARG A 90 9.49 -3.47 8.77
CA ARG A 90 9.07 -3.55 10.17
C ARG A 90 7.67 -2.98 10.39
#